data_AF-A0A9R1ADW6-F1
#
_entry.id   AF-A0A9R1ADW6-F1
#
_cell.length_a   1.000
_cell.length_b   1.000
_cell.length_c   1.000
_cell.angle_alpha   90.00
_cell.angle_beta   90.00
_cell.angle_gamma   90.00
#
_symmetry.space_group_name_H-M   'P 1'
#
loop_
_entity.id
_entity.type
_entity.pdbx_description
1 polymer ?
#
loop_
_entity_poly.entity_id
_entity_poly.type
_entity_poly.pdbx_seq_one_letter_code
_entity_poly.pdbx_strand_id
1 'polypeptide(L)'
;MTLVRMVEWEEWEWEEQVQAMHRLEKLVLINCRLRHVPRGLASNASSLKILCLLYVKHLSYIENFPSVVDLTVNGCPDLERITNLPNLQKLTIENCPKLKVLEHIASLERLYLEDYNMEELPECMRDIKLRHLQLFCRLWLLSAVAAGQSGTEWDKFSQVEHVKAYAHDGYNQRKWYVLYSRGDKCKLDSNISSSTVFEETLSSCMVDAQGFDSLYKMRRSTFSYVCSLVRIPFFEDMMAREHTFVDGRLFSLQDGVAVALRMLNSGDSPVTVGSSLGVSESTCLLVTKVFVEAMDEPSMHHFKWPGAAKMEKIRRKFDKIHGLPNCCGVVHTAQITFGSQYRDGEENEPVLMRAIVDPDMKFTQVWLASDLLELDSDLLKYYDEGASLNGSKLKLSDGSEVGDYIIGDARYPLRPWILTPYLLEDGLSRSDAKVEFNRRHSAVTAFALRALAKLKDTWKCLQGEGWHRDNNDILRRTIWVCCMLHNIVIDMEEKDEDQEEGEYEDEGQEELRQVADEDSVRARSALSQHLIKSVEEEQGAEDKNKEEEAQQRKAASRGKEKVHDI
;
A
#
# COMPACT_ATOMS: atom_id res chain seq x y z
N MET A 1 -13.22 -22.58 -37.79
CA MET A 1 -13.76 -23.27 -36.61
C MET A 1 -13.88 -22.27 -35.48
N THR A 2 -15.00 -22.29 -34.76
CA THR A 2 -15.24 -21.41 -33.61
C THR A 2 -15.69 -22.27 -32.45
N LEU A 3 -14.97 -22.22 -31.33
CA LEU A 3 -15.28 -22.93 -30.11
C LEU A 3 -15.64 -21.91 -29.03
N VAL A 4 -16.79 -22.07 -28.40
CA VAL A 4 -17.37 -21.08 -27.48
C VAL A 4 -17.80 -21.77 -26.20
N ARG A 5 -17.48 -21.18 -25.05
CA ARG A 5 -17.92 -21.64 -23.70
C ARG A 5 -17.49 -23.08 -23.38
N MET A 6 -16.27 -23.45 -23.77
CA MET A 6 -15.64 -24.70 -23.34
C MET A 6 -15.04 -24.51 -21.94
N VAL A 7 -15.91 -24.34 -20.94
CA VAL A 7 -15.52 -23.95 -19.58
C VAL A 7 -15.11 -25.13 -18.70
N GLU A 8 -15.52 -26.34 -19.04
CA GLU A 8 -15.13 -27.60 -18.36
C GLU A 8 -13.89 -28.25 -19.00
N TRP A 9 -13.34 -27.65 -20.07
CA TRP A 9 -12.19 -28.17 -20.82
C TRP A 9 -10.96 -27.33 -20.50
N GLU A 10 -10.17 -27.81 -19.54
CA GLU A 10 -8.89 -27.19 -19.15
C GLU A 10 -7.71 -27.73 -19.97
N GLU A 11 -7.82 -28.97 -20.43
CA GLU A 11 -6.82 -29.66 -21.22
C GLU A 11 -7.37 -30.00 -22.60
N TRP A 12 -6.66 -29.56 -23.63
CA TRP A 12 -6.94 -29.94 -25.01
C TRP A 12 -5.67 -30.54 -25.59
N GLU A 13 -5.53 -31.86 -25.43
CA GLU A 13 -4.41 -32.60 -25.95
C GLU A 13 -4.69 -33.05 -27.38
N TRP A 14 -3.71 -32.80 -28.26
CA TRP A 14 -3.69 -33.34 -29.60
C TRP A 14 -2.23 -33.60 -29.96
N GLU A 15 -1.91 -34.88 -30.12
CA GLU A 15 -0.59 -35.38 -30.49
C GLU A 15 -0.13 -34.87 -31.86
N GLU A 16 1.16 -34.58 -32.00
CA GLU A 16 1.75 -34.06 -33.25
C GLU A 16 1.63 -35.04 -34.42
N GLN A 17 1.56 -36.33 -34.15
CA GLN A 17 1.55 -37.40 -35.14
C GLN A 17 0.18 -37.56 -35.84
N VAL A 18 -0.89 -37.01 -35.25
CA VAL A 18 -2.26 -37.17 -35.77
C VAL A 18 -2.57 -36.04 -36.75
N GLN A 19 -2.51 -36.35 -38.05
CA GLN A 19 -2.84 -35.40 -39.12
C GLN A 19 -4.34 -35.11 -39.17
N ALA A 20 -4.76 -33.97 -38.66
CA ALA A 20 -6.13 -33.46 -38.75
C ALA A 20 -6.14 -31.96 -39.03
N MET A 21 -7.31 -31.43 -39.43
CA MET A 21 -7.56 -29.99 -39.64
C MET A 21 -6.61 -29.28 -40.64
N HIS A 22 -6.04 -29.99 -41.61
CA HIS A 22 -5.11 -29.44 -42.61
C HIS A 22 -5.67 -28.29 -43.47
N ARG A 23 -7.00 -28.15 -43.57
CA ARG A 23 -7.70 -27.05 -44.28
C ARG A 23 -8.22 -25.95 -43.35
N LEU A 24 -7.97 -26.04 -42.06
CA LEU A 24 -8.48 -25.06 -41.11
C LEU A 24 -7.74 -23.74 -41.31
N GLU A 25 -8.43 -22.72 -41.81
CA GLU A 25 -7.83 -21.39 -42.07
C GLU A 25 -7.99 -20.41 -40.91
N LYS A 26 -9.05 -20.57 -40.12
CA LYS A 26 -9.38 -19.69 -39.00
C LYS A 26 -9.85 -20.49 -37.79
N LEU A 27 -9.25 -20.22 -36.64
CA LEU A 27 -9.66 -20.74 -35.34
C LEU A 27 -10.01 -19.59 -34.40
N VAL A 28 -11.15 -19.69 -33.75
CA VAL A 28 -11.60 -18.74 -32.73
C VAL A 28 -11.97 -19.50 -31.47
N LEU A 29 -11.35 -19.17 -30.34
CA LEU A 29 -11.68 -19.70 -29.01
C LEU A 29 -12.26 -18.57 -28.17
N ILE A 30 -13.45 -18.77 -27.61
CA ILE A 30 -14.15 -17.75 -26.82
C ILE A 30 -14.61 -18.33 -25.48
N ASN A 31 -14.22 -17.67 -24.38
CA ASN A 31 -14.63 -18.03 -23.02
C ASN A 31 -14.29 -19.49 -22.67
N CYS A 32 -13.00 -19.82 -22.81
CA CYS A 32 -12.43 -21.15 -22.56
C CYS A 32 -11.55 -21.14 -21.31
N ARG A 33 -11.33 -22.31 -20.68
CA ARG A 33 -10.42 -22.46 -19.53
C ARG A 33 -9.12 -23.22 -19.87
N LEU A 34 -8.78 -23.28 -21.15
CA LEU A 34 -7.61 -24.00 -21.63
C LEU A 34 -6.32 -23.44 -21.01
N ARG A 35 -5.48 -24.34 -20.51
CA ARG A 35 -4.13 -24.01 -20.01
C ARG A 35 -3.13 -23.79 -21.14
N HIS A 36 -3.27 -24.59 -22.20
CA HIS A 36 -2.41 -24.56 -23.38
C HIS A 36 -3.23 -24.85 -24.65
N VAL A 37 -2.77 -24.31 -25.78
CA VAL A 37 -3.25 -24.72 -27.10
C VAL A 37 -2.47 -25.97 -27.53
N PRO A 38 -3.11 -27.03 -28.07
CA PRO A 38 -2.43 -28.27 -28.41
C PRO A 38 -1.29 -28.09 -29.41
N ARG A 39 -0.16 -28.77 -29.17
CA ARG A 39 0.98 -28.80 -30.10
C ARG A 39 0.65 -29.43 -31.45
N GLY A 40 -0.23 -30.43 -31.46
CA GLY A 40 -0.74 -31.04 -32.69
C GLY A 40 -1.48 -30.05 -33.58
N LEU A 41 -2.19 -29.07 -33.02
CA LEU A 41 -2.82 -28.00 -33.79
C LEU A 41 -1.78 -27.08 -34.43
N ALA A 42 -0.76 -26.70 -33.66
CA ALA A 42 0.33 -25.86 -34.13
C ALA A 42 1.13 -26.53 -35.27
N SER A 43 1.33 -27.84 -35.19
CA SER A 43 2.10 -28.64 -36.15
C SER A 43 1.30 -29.05 -37.39
N ASN A 44 0.02 -29.42 -37.24
CA ASN A 44 -0.76 -30.03 -38.32
C ASN A 44 -1.71 -29.07 -39.05
N ALA A 45 -2.13 -27.96 -38.43
CA ALA A 45 -2.98 -26.96 -39.07
C ALA A 45 -2.16 -26.03 -39.97
N SER A 46 -1.55 -26.60 -41.01
CA SER A 46 -0.67 -25.91 -41.95
C SER A 46 -1.35 -24.79 -42.74
N SER A 47 -2.69 -24.81 -42.86
CA SER A 47 -3.46 -23.74 -43.51
C SER A 47 -3.94 -22.65 -42.54
N LEU A 48 -3.68 -22.76 -41.24
CA LEU A 48 -4.22 -21.86 -40.21
C LEU A 48 -3.57 -20.48 -40.30
N LYS A 49 -4.32 -19.50 -40.80
CA LYS A 49 -3.84 -18.12 -40.98
C LYS A 49 -4.29 -17.20 -39.87
N ILE A 50 -5.45 -17.46 -39.27
CA ILE A 50 -6.06 -16.58 -38.28
C ILE A 50 -6.34 -17.34 -36.99
N LEU A 51 -5.77 -16.87 -35.89
CA LEU A 51 -6.02 -17.38 -34.55
C LEU A 51 -6.59 -16.26 -33.67
N CYS A 52 -7.78 -16.47 -33.12
CA CYS A 52 -8.41 -15.52 -32.20
C CYS A 52 -8.68 -16.20 -30.85
N LEU A 53 -8.19 -15.61 -29.77
CA LEU A 53 -8.30 -16.11 -28.40
C LEU A 53 -8.97 -15.03 -27.55
N LEU A 54 -10.22 -15.24 -27.19
CA LEU A 54 -11.05 -14.24 -26.52
C LEU A 54 -11.49 -14.79 -25.16
N TYR A 55 -11.13 -14.12 -24.07
CA TYR A 55 -11.50 -14.49 -22.69
C TYR A 55 -11.03 -15.92 -22.31
N VAL A 56 -9.80 -16.27 -22.63
CA VAL A 56 -9.20 -17.57 -22.27
C VAL A 56 -8.44 -17.42 -20.95
N LYS A 57 -8.98 -17.98 -19.87
CA LYS A 57 -8.55 -17.61 -18.51
C LYS A 57 -7.14 -18.07 -18.14
N HIS A 58 -6.85 -19.36 -18.35
CA HIS A 58 -5.63 -20.02 -17.83
C HIS A 58 -4.53 -20.21 -18.87
N LEU A 59 -4.67 -19.59 -20.05
CA LEU A 59 -3.70 -19.76 -21.12
C LEU A 59 -2.42 -18.99 -20.77
N SER A 60 -1.33 -19.73 -20.53
CA SER A 60 -0.06 -19.14 -20.09
C SER A 60 0.88 -18.74 -21.24
N TYR A 61 0.88 -19.48 -22.35
CA TYR A 61 1.73 -19.19 -23.49
C TYR A 61 1.14 -19.63 -24.83
N ILE A 62 1.63 -19.01 -25.91
CA ILE A 62 1.35 -19.39 -27.30
C ILE A 62 2.70 -19.60 -28.00
N GLU A 63 2.92 -20.81 -28.54
CA GLU A 63 4.18 -21.18 -29.18
C GLU A 63 3.98 -21.96 -30.47
N ASN A 64 4.93 -21.80 -31.41
CA ASN A 64 5.14 -22.69 -32.56
C ASN A 64 4.02 -22.71 -33.62
N PHE A 65 3.43 -21.57 -33.95
CA PHE A 65 2.42 -21.46 -35.02
C PHE A 65 3.01 -20.83 -36.30
N PRO A 66 3.68 -21.61 -37.18
CA PRO A 66 4.35 -21.08 -38.36
C PRO A 66 3.40 -20.62 -39.46
N SER A 67 2.16 -21.12 -39.52
CA SER A 67 1.18 -20.76 -40.55
C SER A 67 0.38 -19.49 -40.24
N VAL A 68 0.36 -19.07 -38.97
CA VAL A 68 -0.49 -17.97 -38.49
C VAL A 68 0.08 -16.63 -38.93
N VAL A 69 -0.79 -15.80 -39.50
CA VAL A 69 -0.49 -14.47 -40.07
C VAL A 69 -1.19 -13.37 -39.27
N ASP A 70 -2.37 -13.64 -38.71
CA ASP A 70 -3.13 -12.71 -37.84
C ASP A 70 -3.46 -13.41 -36.50
N LEU A 71 -2.93 -12.86 -35.41
CA LEU A 71 -3.21 -13.29 -34.04
C LEU A 71 -3.96 -12.19 -33.29
N THR A 72 -5.12 -12.54 -32.75
CA THR A 72 -5.89 -11.68 -31.84
C THR A 72 -6.01 -12.35 -30.48
N VAL A 73 -5.58 -11.67 -29.43
CA VAL A 73 -5.71 -12.10 -28.04
C VAL A 73 -6.44 -10.99 -27.29
N ASN A 74 -7.59 -11.29 -26.69
CA ASN A 74 -8.33 -10.36 -25.85
C ASN A 74 -8.71 -11.02 -24.52
N GLY A 75 -8.43 -10.38 -23.40
CA GLY A 75 -8.93 -10.79 -22.08
C GLY A 75 -8.35 -12.13 -21.62
N CYS A 76 -7.06 -12.36 -21.86
CA CYS A 76 -6.34 -13.55 -21.42
C CYS A 76 -5.40 -13.17 -20.26
N PRO A 77 -5.89 -13.21 -19.00
CA PRO A 77 -5.19 -12.60 -17.86
C PRO A 77 -3.91 -13.34 -17.45
N ASP A 78 -3.82 -14.65 -17.73
CA ASP A 78 -2.66 -15.47 -17.39
C ASP A 78 -1.62 -15.58 -18.52
N LEU A 79 -1.85 -14.94 -19.68
CA LEU A 79 -0.95 -15.06 -20.82
C LEU A 79 0.34 -14.27 -20.58
N GLU A 80 1.46 -14.98 -20.47
CA GLU A 80 2.77 -14.42 -20.16
C GLU A 80 3.68 -14.32 -21.37
N ARG A 81 3.53 -15.24 -22.35
CA ARG A 81 4.47 -15.37 -23.47
C ARG A 81 3.81 -15.71 -24.81
N ILE A 82 4.26 -15.00 -25.85
CA ILE A 82 3.98 -15.31 -27.26
C ILE A 82 5.32 -15.45 -27.99
N THR A 83 5.60 -16.63 -28.55
CA THR A 83 6.90 -16.88 -29.20
C THR A 83 6.79 -17.80 -30.42
N ASN A 84 7.79 -17.72 -31.30
CA ASN A 84 7.94 -18.55 -32.49
C ASN A 84 6.74 -18.54 -33.44
N LEU A 85 6.36 -17.34 -33.90
CA LEU A 85 5.39 -17.12 -34.97
C LEU A 85 6.06 -16.40 -36.15
N PRO A 86 6.86 -17.11 -36.96
CA PRO A 86 7.74 -16.49 -37.97
C PRO A 86 7.00 -15.75 -39.09
N ASN A 87 5.75 -16.13 -39.42
CA ASN A 87 4.96 -15.53 -40.49
C ASN A 87 3.89 -14.54 -39.99
N LEU A 88 3.89 -14.23 -38.69
CA LEU A 88 2.90 -13.32 -38.09
C LEU A 88 3.10 -11.92 -38.65
N GLN A 89 2.07 -11.37 -39.30
CA GLN A 89 2.09 -10.02 -39.88
C GLN A 89 1.27 -9.02 -39.07
N LYS A 90 0.22 -9.51 -38.38
CA LYS A 90 -0.65 -8.69 -37.53
C LYS A 90 -0.84 -9.34 -36.17
N LEU A 91 -0.65 -8.54 -35.13
CA LEU A 91 -0.87 -8.92 -33.74
C LEU A 91 -1.78 -7.90 -33.08
N THR A 92 -2.85 -8.38 -32.44
CA THR A 92 -3.80 -7.57 -31.67
C THR A 92 -3.83 -8.14 -30.25
N ILE A 93 -3.47 -7.33 -29.27
CA ILE A 93 -3.47 -7.70 -27.85
C ILE A 93 -4.34 -6.69 -27.11
N GLU A 94 -5.36 -7.20 -26.41
CA GLU A 94 -6.31 -6.40 -25.63
C GLU A 94 -6.43 -7.01 -24.23
N ASN A 95 -6.29 -6.21 -23.17
CA ASN A 95 -6.53 -6.64 -21.78
C ASN A 95 -5.75 -7.91 -21.37
N CYS A 96 -4.43 -7.95 -21.62
CA CYS A 96 -3.55 -9.08 -21.29
C CYS A 96 -2.41 -8.64 -20.36
N PRO A 97 -2.69 -8.37 -19.07
CA PRO A 97 -1.79 -7.64 -18.18
C PRO A 97 -0.48 -8.37 -17.80
N LYS A 98 -0.42 -9.70 -17.96
CA LYS A 98 0.77 -10.50 -17.63
C LYS A 98 1.71 -10.73 -18.81
N LEU A 99 1.37 -10.26 -20.02
CA LEU A 99 2.18 -10.53 -21.21
C LEU A 99 3.49 -9.76 -21.15
N LYS A 100 4.60 -10.46 -20.95
CA LYS A 100 5.95 -9.87 -20.82
C LYS A 100 6.85 -10.22 -22.00
N VAL A 101 6.63 -11.36 -22.64
CA VAL A 101 7.58 -11.93 -23.61
C VAL A 101 6.94 -12.04 -25.00
N LEU A 102 7.56 -11.34 -25.96
CA LEU A 102 7.22 -11.33 -27.37
C LEU A 102 8.51 -11.58 -28.18
N GLU A 103 8.74 -12.83 -28.57
CA GLU A 103 10.01 -13.25 -29.17
C GLU A 103 9.81 -13.99 -30.50
N HIS A 104 10.83 -13.96 -31.37
CA HIS A 104 10.84 -14.70 -32.64
C HIS A 104 9.63 -14.39 -33.57
N ILE A 105 9.24 -13.11 -33.66
CA ILE A 105 8.13 -12.59 -34.50
C ILE A 105 8.64 -11.60 -35.56
N ALA A 106 9.67 -11.99 -36.31
CA ALA A 106 10.43 -11.11 -37.20
C ALA A 106 9.62 -10.50 -38.37
N SER A 107 8.50 -11.11 -38.76
CA SER A 107 7.66 -10.65 -39.89
C SER A 107 6.55 -9.68 -39.48
N LEU A 108 6.47 -9.30 -38.20
CA LEU A 108 5.36 -8.50 -37.69
C LEU A 108 5.40 -7.09 -38.29
N GLU A 109 4.32 -6.71 -38.99
CA GLU A 109 4.21 -5.39 -39.62
C GLU A 109 3.21 -4.47 -38.88
N ARG A 110 2.19 -5.04 -38.24
CA ARG A 110 1.12 -4.30 -37.59
C ARG A 110 0.90 -4.80 -36.18
N LEU A 111 1.01 -3.90 -35.21
CA LEU A 111 0.76 -4.18 -33.81
C LEU A 111 -0.36 -3.27 -33.29
N TYR A 112 -1.38 -3.89 -32.70
CA TYR A 112 -2.42 -3.23 -31.94
C TYR A 112 -2.29 -3.65 -30.48
N LEU A 113 -2.15 -2.67 -29.58
CA LEU A 113 -2.09 -2.87 -28.14
C LEU A 113 -3.19 -2.04 -27.48
N GLU A 114 -4.01 -2.67 -26.65
CA GLU A 114 -4.95 -2.00 -25.75
C GLU A 114 -4.77 -2.55 -24.35
N ASP A 115 -4.07 -1.78 -23.53
CA ASP A 115 -3.83 -2.11 -22.13
C ASP A 115 -3.69 -0.83 -21.32
N TYR A 116 -4.65 -0.60 -20.42
CA TYR A 116 -4.67 0.54 -19.52
C TYR A 116 -3.89 0.27 -18.22
N ASN A 117 -3.25 -0.89 -18.05
CA ASN A 117 -2.32 -1.14 -16.95
C ASN A 117 -0.85 -1.09 -17.40
N MET A 118 -0.62 -0.91 -18.70
CA MET A 118 0.72 -0.81 -19.28
C MET A 118 1.36 0.52 -18.91
N GLU A 119 2.48 0.46 -18.17
CA GLU A 119 3.26 1.65 -17.78
C GLU A 119 4.32 2.04 -18.83
N GLU A 120 4.82 1.05 -19.57
CA GLU A 120 5.87 1.19 -20.58
C GLU A 120 5.58 0.32 -21.80
N LEU A 121 6.07 0.72 -22.99
CA LEU A 121 5.98 -0.11 -24.19
C LEU A 121 6.84 -1.37 -24.03
N PRO A 122 6.40 -2.52 -24.61
CA PRO A 122 7.18 -3.76 -24.59
C PRO A 122 8.58 -3.59 -25.20
N GLU A 123 9.58 -4.10 -24.49
CA GLU A 123 11.00 -4.05 -24.88
C GLU A 123 11.28 -4.65 -26.26
N CYS A 124 10.53 -5.68 -26.65
CA CYS A 124 10.65 -6.33 -27.96
C CYS A 124 10.47 -5.36 -29.15
N MET A 125 9.81 -4.22 -28.94
CA MET A 125 9.59 -3.23 -29.99
C MET A 125 10.90 -2.59 -30.49
N ARG A 126 11.98 -2.64 -29.70
CA ARG A 126 13.32 -2.21 -30.12
C ARG A 126 13.89 -3.04 -31.27
N ASP A 127 13.48 -4.30 -31.40
CA ASP A 127 14.04 -5.23 -32.39
C ASP A 127 13.10 -5.47 -33.58
N ILE A 128 11.82 -5.11 -33.46
CA ILE A 128 10.78 -5.38 -34.46
C ILE A 128 10.58 -4.18 -35.38
N LYS A 129 10.69 -4.41 -36.69
CA LYS A 129 10.44 -3.39 -37.73
C LYS A 129 8.95 -3.27 -38.06
N LEU A 130 8.18 -2.66 -37.16
CA LEU A 130 6.76 -2.41 -37.38
C LEU A 130 6.54 -1.32 -38.46
N ARG A 131 5.54 -1.52 -39.32
CA ARG A 131 5.02 -0.45 -40.20
C ARG A 131 3.96 0.37 -39.46
N HIS A 132 3.09 -0.29 -38.69
CA HIS A 132 1.98 0.36 -38.02
C HIS A 132 1.89 -0.08 -36.56
N LEU A 133 1.87 0.89 -35.66
CA LEU A 133 1.54 0.70 -34.26
C LEU A 133 0.25 1.46 -33.94
N GLN A 134 -0.70 0.78 -33.34
CA GLN A 134 -1.87 1.39 -32.73
C GLN A 134 -1.91 1.05 -31.24
N LEU A 135 -1.94 2.07 -30.39
CA LEU A 135 -1.86 1.93 -28.94
C LEU A 135 -3.07 2.61 -28.29
N PHE A 136 -3.73 1.92 -27.38
CA PHE A 136 -4.68 2.47 -26.42
C PHE A 136 -4.13 2.19 -25.03
N CYS A 137 -3.81 3.26 -24.30
CA CYS A 137 -3.12 3.18 -23.03
C CYS A 137 -3.61 4.26 -22.07
N ARG A 138 -3.12 4.23 -20.83
CA ARG A 138 -3.30 5.35 -19.90
C ARG A 138 -2.62 6.61 -20.41
N LEU A 139 -3.11 7.76 -19.94
CA LEU A 139 -2.61 9.07 -20.33
C LEU A 139 -1.14 9.28 -19.94
N TRP A 140 -0.69 8.59 -18.88
CA TRP A 140 0.71 8.51 -18.48
C TRP A 140 1.63 8.01 -19.61
N LEU A 141 1.44 6.78 -20.06
CA LEU A 141 2.25 6.18 -21.13
C LEU A 141 2.12 6.97 -22.44
N LEU A 142 0.92 7.44 -22.75
CA LEU A 142 0.72 8.28 -23.92
C LEU A 142 1.57 9.56 -23.88
N SER A 143 1.71 10.16 -22.71
CA SER A 143 2.53 11.37 -22.52
C SER A 143 4.03 11.08 -22.61
N ALA A 144 4.47 9.90 -22.14
CA ALA A 144 5.84 9.43 -22.34
C ALA A 144 6.16 9.23 -23.84
N VAL A 145 5.19 8.72 -24.62
CA VAL A 145 5.28 8.62 -26.09
C VAL A 145 5.27 10.01 -26.74
N ALA A 146 4.47 10.95 -26.21
CA ALA A 146 4.37 12.33 -26.72
C ALA A 146 5.68 13.13 -26.57
N ALA A 147 6.50 12.81 -25.55
CA ALA A 147 7.80 13.44 -25.34
C ALA A 147 8.79 13.20 -26.50
N GLY A 148 8.50 12.26 -27.40
CA GLY A 148 9.26 12.06 -28.63
C GLY A 148 10.73 11.79 -28.37
N GLN A 149 11.63 12.44 -29.11
CA GLN A 149 13.09 12.25 -29.02
C GLN A 149 13.70 12.47 -27.62
N SER A 150 13.00 13.18 -26.73
CA SER A 150 13.45 13.43 -25.35
C SER A 150 12.83 12.45 -24.34
N GLY A 151 11.90 11.60 -24.78
CA GLY A 151 11.18 10.65 -23.94
C GLY A 151 11.89 9.30 -23.80
N THR A 152 11.56 8.58 -22.73
CA THR A 152 12.10 7.25 -22.42
C THR A 152 11.66 6.17 -23.40
N GLU A 153 10.52 6.36 -24.07
CA GLU A 153 9.92 5.39 -24.98
C GLU A 153 10.40 5.53 -26.44
N TRP A 154 11.20 6.56 -26.75
CA TRP A 154 11.55 6.93 -28.13
C TRP A 154 12.24 5.81 -28.91
N ASP A 155 13.21 5.16 -28.28
CA ASP A 155 13.98 4.08 -28.89
C ASP A 155 13.12 2.86 -29.25
N LYS A 156 12.04 2.62 -28.49
CA LYS A 156 11.08 1.53 -28.73
C LYS A 156 10.20 1.76 -29.97
N PHE A 157 9.84 2.99 -30.31
CA PHE A 157 8.94 3.26 -31.46
C PHE A 157 9.51 4.13 -32.60
N SER A 158 10.67 4.75 -32.43
CA SER A 158 11.27 5.66 -33.43
C SER A 158 11.46 5.03 -34.82
N GLN A 159 11.65 3.71 -34.85
CA GLN A 159 11.83 2.94 -36.07
C GLN A 159 10.52 2.58 -36.79
N VAL A 160 9.37 2.73 -36.12
CA VAL A 160 8.04 2.43 -36.67
C VAL A 160 7.65 3.45 -37.74
N GLU A 161 7.06 3.01 -38.85
CA GLU A 161 6.70 3.91 -39.96
C GLU A 161 5.55 4.86 -39.59
N HIS A 162 4.49 4.32 -38.96
CA HIS A 162 3.33 5.07 -38.49
C HIS A 162 2.90 4.62 -37.08
N VAL A 163 2.76 5.58 -36.16
CA VAL A 163 2.25 5.34 -34.80
C VAL A 163 0.99 6.16 -34.57
N LYS A 164 -0.04 5.51 -34.03
CA LYS A 164 -1.28 6.14 -33.56
C LYS A 164 -1.54 5.69 -32.13
N ALA A 165 -1.27 6.56 -31.18
CA ALA A 165 -1.51 6.27 -29.77
C ALA A 165 -2.64 7.14 -29.23
N TYR A 166 -3.47 6.56 -28.35
CA TYR A 166 -4.65 7.20 -27.80
C TYR A 166 -4.78 6.91 -26.30
N ALA A 167 -5.41 7.84 -25.58
CA ALA A 167 -5.85 7.67 -24.20
C ALA A 167 -7.26 8.25 -24.04
N HIS A 168 -8.02 7.65 -23.14
CA HIS A 168 -9.41 8.00 -22.93
C HIS A 168 -9.59 9.16 -21.94
N ASP A 169 -10.73 9.83 -22.02
CA ASP A 169 -11.26 10.71 -20.98
C ASP A 169 -12.78 10.47 -20.89
N GLY A 170 -13.22 9.85 -19.80
CA GLY A 170 -14.58 9.36 -19.65
C GLY A 170 -15.03 8.48 -20.81
N TYR A 171 -16.08 8.90 -21.52
CA TYR A 171 -16.63 8.18 -22.68
C TYR A 171 -15.86 8.40 -23.99
N ASN A 172 -14.92 9.34 -24.04
CA ASN A 172 -14.15 9.63 -25.25
C ASN A 172 -12.83 8.85 -25.26
N GLN A 173 -12.83 7.68 -25.90
CA GLN A 173 -11.67 6.79 -26.00
C GLN A 173 -10.45 7.36 -26.77
N ARG A 174 -10.62 8.48 -27.50
CA ARG A 174 -9.55 9.11 -28.29
C ARG A 174 -9.42 10.60 -28.00
N LYS A 175 -9.74 11.00 -26.76
CA LYS A 175 -9.60 12.40 -26.30
C LYS A 175 -8.18 12.89 -26.53
N TRP A 176 -7.21 12.09 -26.10
CA TRP A 176 -5.79 12.39 -26.18
C TRP A 176 -5.17 11.54 -27.27
N TYR A 177 -4.23 12.12 -28.02
CA TYR A 177 -3.56 11.41 -29.10
C TYR A 177 -2.10 11.80 -29.29
N VAL A 178 -1.34 10.85 -29.82
CA VAL A 178 -0.03 11.07 -30.44
C VAL A 178 -0.05 10.39 -31.80
N LEU A 179 0.30 11.16 -32.83
CA LEU A 179 0.46 10.71 -34.20
C LEU A 179 1.91 10.91 -34.59
N TYR A 180 2.59 9.83 -34.96
CA TYR A 180 3.97 9.90 -35.42
C TYR A 180 4.11 9.26 -36.80
N SER A 181 4.91 9.88 -37.67
CA SER A 181 5.23 9.37 -39.00
C SER A 181 6.70 9.57 -39.32
N ARG A 182 7.42 8.46 -39.46
CA ARG A 182 8.87 8.46 -39.75
C ARG A 182 9.18 9.06 -41.11
N GLY A 183 8.38 8.76 -42.14
CA GLY A 183 8.57 9.24 -43.51
C GLY A 183 8.42 10.75 -43.68
N ASP A 184 7.73 11.42 -42.77
CA ASP A 184 7.53 12.88 -42.78
C ASP A 184 8.52 13.56 -41.82
N LYS A 185 9.83 13.36 -42.03
CA LYS A 185 10.92 13.92 -41.19
C LYS A 185 10.78 13.61 -39.70
N CYS A 186 10.27 12.44 -39.33
CA CYS A 186 9.97 12.08 -37.94
C CYS A 186 9.00 13.07 -37.26
N LYS A 187 8.00 13.57 -37.99
CA LYS A 187 6.97 14.44 -37.44
C LYS A 187 6.16 13.71 -36.35
N LEU A 188 6.10 14.33 -35.18
CA LEU A 188 5.27 13.93 -34.05
C LEU A 188 4.25 15.04 -33.81
N ASP A 189 2.97 14.68 -33.86
CA ASP A 189 1.84 15.56 -33.65
C ASP A 189 1.03 15.04 -32.45
N SER A 190 0.72 15.91 -31.50
CA SER A 190 0.02 15.53 -30.28
C SER A 190 -0.77 16.71 -29.74
N ASN A 191 -1.90 16.42 -29.10
CA ASN A 191 -2.67 17.39 -28.33
C ASN A 191 -2.33 17.35 -26.82
N ILE A 192 -1.19 16.79 -26.45
CA ILE A 192 -0.70 16.68 -25.07
C ILE A 192 0.29 17.81 -24.79
N SER A 193 -0.01 18.61 -23.78
CA SER A 193 0.82 19.72 -23.31
C SER A 193 1.90 19.22 -22.33
N SER A 194 2.99 18.61 -22.83
CA SER A 194 3.89 17.80 -21.96
C SER A 194 5.06 18.53 -21.28
N SER A 195 5.25 19.84 -21.41
CA SER A 195 6.54 20.45 -21.06
C SER A 195 6.79 20.69 -19.56
N THR A 196 5.77 20.76 -18.70
CA THR A 196 5.92 21.09 -17.26
C THR A 196 5.48 19.98 -16.30
N VAL A 197 4.78 18.95 -16.76
CA VAL A 197 4.14 17.97 -15.86
C VAL A 197 5.11 16.90 -15.35
N PHE A 198 6.22 16.66 -16.07
CA PHE A 198 7.32 15.79 -15.63
C PHE A 198 8.44 16.55 -14.90
N GLU A 199 8.33 17.87 -14.76
CA GLU A 199 9.31 18.60 -13.96
C GLU A 199 9.10 18.24 -12.49
N GLU A 200 10.03 17.50 -11.91
CA GLU A 200 10.02 17.16 -10.48
C GLU A 200 10.35 18.36 -9.56
N THR A 201 10.16 19.57 -10.06
CA THR A 201 10.60 20.79 -9.40
C THR A 201 9.46 21.34 -8.56
N LEU A 202 9.67 21.36 -7.26
CA LEU A 202 8.79 22.02 -6.31
C LEU A 202 8.96 23.55 -6.44
N SER A 203 7.84 24.25 -6.65
CA SER A 203 7.83 25.71 -6.78
C SER A 203 8.35 26.40 -5.50
N SER A 204 9.06 27.52 -5.66
CA SER A 204 9.66 28.23 -4.52
C SER A 204 8.65 28.74 -3.49
N CYS A 205 7.39 28.99 -3.89
CA CYS A 205 6.32 29.37 -2.97
C CYS A 205 5.90 28.25 -2.01
N MET A 206 6.29 27.00 -2.30
CA MET A 206 6.01 25.84 -1.46
C MET A 206 7.04 25.68 -0.33
N VAL A 207 8.03 26.56 -0.22
CA VAL A 207 9.03 26.51 0.86
C VAL A 207 9.02 27.86 1.57
N ASP A 208 8.73 27.84 2.87
CA ASP A 208 8.75 29.05 3.69
C ASP A 208 10.15 29.33 4.26
N ALA A 209 10.26 30.41 5.05
CA ALA A 209 11.51 30.80 5.70
C ALA A 209 11.96 29.83 6.81
N GLN A 210 11.04 29.03 7.37
CA GLN A 210 11.37 28.02 8.38
C GLN A 210 11.94 26.73 7.77
N GLY A 211 11.73 26.55 6.46
CA GLY A 211 12.26 25.45 5.68
C GLY A 211 11.25 24.32 5.51
N PHE A 212 11.52 23.50 4.50
CA PHE A 212 10.63 22.44 4.02
C PHE A 212 10.16 21.50 5.14
N ASP A 213 11.08 21.02 5.96
CA ASP A 213 10.79 20.00 6.98
C ASP A 213 9.84 20.53 8.08
N SER A 214 9.97 21.80 8.46
CA SER A 214 9.06 22.43 9.43
C SER A 214 7.64 22.56 8.88
N LEU A 215 7.55 22.93 7.60
CA LEU A 215 6.31 23.23 6.91
C LEU A 215 5.49 21.98 6.60
N TYR A 216 6.15 20.89 6.19
CA TYR A 216 5.50 19.63 5.81
C TYR A 216 5.52 18.56 6.90
N LYS A 217 6.25 18.79 7.99
CA LYS A 217 6.50 17.80 9.06
C LYS A 217 7.12 16.52 8.52
N MET A 218 7.90 16.63 7.44
CA MET A 218 8.63 15.52 6.86
C MET A 218 9.85 15.96 6.06
N ARG A 219 10.85 15.09 5.93
CA ARG A 219 12.02 15.32 5.06
C ARG A 219 11.63 15.34 3.58
N ARG A 220 12.47 15.98 2.75
CA ARG A 220 12.31 15.97 1.27
C ARG A 220 12.32 14.57 0.65
N SER A 221 13.10 13.63 1.20
CA SER A 221 13.11 12.24 0.75
C SER A 221 11.76 11.56 0.97
N THR A 222 11.18 11.72 2.16
CA THR A 222 9.83 11.25 2.51
C THR A 222 8.78 11.86 1.58
N PHE A 223 8.86 13.17 1.33
CA PHE A 223 7.96 13.84 0.39
C PHE A 223 8.09 13.31 -1.04
N SER A 224 9.31 13.06 -1.51
CA SER A 224 9.55 12.50 -2.84
C SER A 224 8.96 11.09 -2.96
N TYR A 225 9.05 10.29 -1.89
CA TYR A 225 8.37 8.99 -1.82
C TYR A 225 6.85 9.13 -1.90
N VAL A 226 6.24 10.06 -1.15
CA VAL A 226 4.79 10.34 -1.23
C VAL A 226 4.39 10.77 -2.65
N CYS A 227 5.18 11.62 -3.32
CA CYS A 227 4.93 11.99 -4.71
C CYS A 227 4.95 10.78 -5.65
N SER A 228 5.88 9.84 -5.43
CA SER A 228 5.98 8.63 -6.24
C SER A 228 4.74 7.74 -6.13
N LEU A 229 4.14 7.64 -4.94
CA LEU A 229 2.92 6.84 -4.68
C LEU A 229 1.71 7.34 -5.46
N VAL A 230 1.58 8.65 -5.63
CA VAL A 230 0.41 9.29 -6.27
C VAL A 230 0.68 9.74 -7.71
N ARG A 231 1.87 9.44 -8.24
CA ARG A 231 2.39 9.98 -9.50
C ARG A 231 1.43 9.80 -10.67
N ILE A 232 0.96 8.57 -10.88
CA ILE A 232 0.07 8.22 -11.99
C ILE A 232 -1.29 8.91 -11.84
N PRO A 233 -2.06 8.73 -10.75
CA PRO A 233 -3.40 9.32 -10.63
C PRO A 233 -3.38 10.86 -10.63
N PHE A 234 -2.35 11.51 -10.06
CA PHE A 234 -2.23 12.97 -10.15
C PHE A 234 -1.93 13.45 -11.56
N PHE A 235 -1.02 12.78 -12.26
CA PHE A 235 -0.67 13.13 -13.62
C PHE A 235 -1.92 13.11 -14.51
N GLU A 236 -2.75 12.07 -14.36
CA GLU A 236 -3.99 11.92 -15.10
C GLU A 236 -4.98 13.07 -14.81
N ASP A 237 -5.19 13.43 -13.54
CA ASP A 237 -6.10 14.52 -13.20
C ASP A 237 -5.55 15.90 -13.61
N MET A 238 -4.24 16.14 -13.46
CA MET A 238 -3.59 17.38 -13.89
C MET A 238 -3.74 17.61 -15.39
N MET A 239 -3.57 16.57 -16.20
CA MET A 239 -3.75 16.66 -17.66
C MET A 239 -5.22 16.86 -18.05
N ALA A 240 -6.16 16.34 -17.27
CA ALA A 240 -7.59 16.51 -17.54
C ALA A 240 -8.10 17.93 -17.19
N ARG A 241 -7.50 18.59 -16.19
CA ARG A 241 -8.07 19.80 -15.58
C ARG A 241 -7.17 21.04 -15.63
N GLU A 242 -5.90 20.90 -16.01
CA GLU A 242 -4.91 21.99 -16.11
C GLU A 242 -4.87 22.85 -14.83
N HIS A 243 -4.50 22.23 -13.70
CA HIS A 243 -4.37 22.97 -12.43
C HIS A 243 -3.30 24.07 -12.54
N THR A 244 -3.69 25.29 -12.18
CA THR A 244 -2.84 26.47 -12.29
C THR A 244 -2.76 27.26 -10.99
N PHE A 245 -1.64 27.95 -10.83
CA PHE A 245 -1.48 29.04 -9.88
C PHE A 245 -2.32 30.26 -10.34
N VAL A 246 -2.55 31.20 -9.43
CA VAL A 246 -3.27 32.46 -9.72
C VAL A 246 -2.56 33.29 -10.80
N ASP A 247 -1.25 33.13 -10.95
CA ASP A 247 -0.45 33.78 -12.00
C ASP A 247 -0.47 33.06 -13.37
N GLY A 248 -1.21 31.95 -13.47
CA GLY A 248 -1.37 31.17 -14.70
C GLY A 248 -0.30 30.12 -14.95
N ARG A 249 0.72 29.98 -14.08
CA ARG A 249 1.67 28.86 -14.17
C ARG A 249 0.96 27.55 -13.89
N LEU A 250 1.31 26.50 -14.63
CA LEU A 250 0.81 25.14 -14.38
C LEU A 250 1.48 24.54 -13.15
N PHE A 251 0.74 23.69 -12.43
CA PHE A 251 1.30 22.92 -11.32
C PHE A 251 2.31 21.89 -11.85
N SER A 252 3.34 21.60 -11.06
CA SER A 252 4.03 20.31 -11.11
C SER A 252 3.31 19.26 -10.24
N LEU A 253 3.68 17.98 -10.37
CA LEU A 253 3.19 16.93 -9.48
C LEU A 253 3.47 17.30 -8.01
N GLN A 254 4.70 17.74 -7.74
CA GLN A 254 5.18 18.14 -6.42
C GLN A 254 4.37 19.31 -5.89
N ASP A 255 4.03 20.30 -6.73
CA ASP A 255 3.19 21.43 -6.32
C ASP A 255 1.79 20.95 -5.90
N GLY A 256 1.19 20.03 -6.66
CA GLY A 256 -0.10 19.43 -6.31
C GLY A 256 -0.06 18.68 -4.97
N VAL A 257 0.93 17.82 -4.77
CA VAL A 257 1.12 17.09 -3.50
C VAL A 257 1.40 18.05 -2.35
N ALA A 258 2.22 19.08 -2.56
CA ALA A 258 2.53 20.10 -1.57
C ALA A 258 1.28 20.88 -1.12
N VAL A 259 0.43 21.30 -2.06
CA VAL A 259 -0.85 21.95 -1.74
C VAL A 259 -1.73 21.01 -0.90
N ALA A 260 -1.85 19.75 -1.28
CA ALA A 260 -2.65 18.77 -0.55
C ALA A 260 -2.13 18.52 0.88
N LEU A 261 -0.82 18.35 1.05
CA LEU A 261 -0.21 18.18 2.37
C LEU A 261 -0.36 19.43 3.24
N ARG A 262 -0.28 20.63 2.66
CA ARG A 262 -0.55 21.89 3.39
C ARG A 262 -2.00 21.98 3.85
N MET A 263 -2.96 21.54 3.03
CA MET A 263 -4.37 21.45 3.44
C MET A 263 -4.56 20.48 4.61
N LEU A 264 -3.85 19.35 4.62
CA LEU A 264 -3.95 18.34 5.67
C LEU A 264 -3.27 18.76 6.98
N ASN A 265 -2.10 19.40 6.90
CA ASN A 265 -1.25 19.65 8.07
C ASN A 265 -1.47 21.01 8.76
N SER A 266 -2.01 21.99 8.06
CA SER A 266 -2.14 23.36 8.60
C SER A 266 -3.34 23.51 9.54
N GLY A 267 -4.46 22.86 9.23
CA GLY A 267 -5.75 23.14 9.86
C GLY A 267 -6.33 24.51 9.46
N ASP A 268 -5.69 25.20 8.51
CA ASP A 268 -6.14 26.49 8.00
C ASP A 268 -7.29 26.31 7.00
N SER A 269 -8.05 27.38 6.78
CA SER A 269 -9.08 27.37 5.73
C SER A 269 -8.46 27.27 4.33
N PRO A 270 -9.15 26.68 3.34
CA PRO A 270 -8.62 26.58 1.98
C PRO A 270 -8.31 27.96 1.36
N VAL A 271 -9.02 29.02 1.78
CA VAL A 271 -8.73 30.41 1.39
C VAL A 271 -7.38 30.87 1.93
N THR A 272 -7.08 30.60 3.20
CA THR A 272 -5.81 30.95 3.84
C THR A 272 -4.65 30.19 3.22
N VAL A 273 -4.79 28.86 3.06
CA VAL A 273 -3.78 28.02 2.41
C VAL A 273 -3.55 28.47 0.97
N GLY A 274 -4.62 28.64 0.19
CA GLY A 274 -4.53 29.09 -1.20
C GLY A 274 -3.83 30.45 -1.34
N SER A 275 -4.20 31.42 -0.52
CA SER A 275 -3.56 32.75 -0.51
C SER A 275 -2.06 32.67 -0.19
N SER A 276 -1.66 31.77 0.71
CA SER A 276 -0.24 31.59 1.09
C SER A 276 0.61 30.95 -0.02
N LEU A 277 0.00 30.13 -0.88
CA LEU A 277 0.69 29.37 -1.94
C LEU A 277 0.50 29.99 -3.34
N GLY A 278 -0.33 31.02 -3.48
CA GLY A 278 -0.69 31.61 -4.77
C GLY A 278 -1.66 30.74 -5.57
N VAL A 279 -2.57 30.04 -4.89
CA VAL A 279 -3.51 29.07 -5.46
C VAL A 279 -4.94 29.46 -5.10
N SER A 280 -5.90 29.21 -6.00
CA SER A 280 -7.31 29.48 -5.71
C SER A 280 -7.90 28.50 -4.69
N GLU A 281 -8.91 28.93 -3.93
CA GLU A 281 -9.60 28.08 -2.95
C GLU A 281 -10.14 26.78 -3.58
N SER A 282 -10.78 26.90 -4.75
CA SER A 282 -11.35 25.75 -5.47
C SER A 282 -10.27 24.78 -5.94
N THR A 283 -9.12 25.29 -6.39
CA THR A 283 -7.97 24.46 -6.77
C THR A 283 -7.42 23.72 -5.55
N CYS A 284 -7.27 24.37 -4.39
CA CYS A 284 -6.81 23.69 -3.16
C CYS A 284 -7.73 22.52 -2.78
N LEU A 285 -9.04 22.75 -2.78
CA LEU A 285 -10.04 21.72 -2.45
C LEU A 285 -10.01 20.54 -3.44
N LEU A 286 -9.92 20.85 -4.73
CA LEU A 286 -9.91 19.86 -5.80
C LEU A 286 -8.64 19.01 -5.78
N VAL A 287 -7.46 19.66 -5.72
CA VAL A 287 -6.17 18.97 -5.67
C VAL A 287 -6.08 18.07 -4.44
N THR A 288 -6.57 18.52 -3.29
CA THR A 288 -6.56 17.70 -2.07
C THR A 288 -7.59 16.56 -2.15
N LYS A 289 -8.69 16.72 -2.90
CA LYS A 289 -9.60 15.61 -3.22
C LYS A 289 -8.89 14.52 -4.00
N VAL A 290 -8.27 14.91 -5.09
CA VAL A 290 -7.53 14.03 -5.99
C VAL A 290 -6.40 13.35 -5.22
N PHE A 291 -5.72 14.06 -4.33
CA PHE A 291 -4.72 13.49 -3.44
C PHE A 291 -5.24 12.35 -2.57
N VAL A 292 -6.31 12.61 -1.85
CA VAL A 292 -6.89 11.61 -0.93
C VAL A 292 -7.40 10.39 -1.71
N GLU A 293 -7.97 10.59 -2.90
CA GLU A 293 -8.43 9.50 -3.76
C GLU A 293 -7.27 8.71 -4.39
N ALA A 294 -6.19 9.39 -4.79
CA ALA A 294 -4.97 8.78 -5.32
C ALA A 294 -4.24 7.91 -4.30
N MET A 295 -4.32 8.27 -3.02
CA MET A 295 -3.68 7.54 -1.92
C MET A 295 -4.45 6.27 -1.49
N ASP A 296 -5.67 6.04 -1.99
CA ASP A 296 -6.54 4.95 -1.54
C ASP A 296 -5.91 3.56 -1.78
N GLU A 297 -5.42 3.29 -3.00
CA GLU A 297 -4.74 2.02 -3.32
C GLU A 297 -3.42 1.84 -2.54
N PRO A 298 -2.47 2.79 -2.54
CA PRO A 298 -1.27 2.70 -1.72
C PRO A 298 -1.57 2.45 -0.23
N SER A 299 -2.62 3.08 0.32
CA SER A 299 -2.98 2.94 1.73
C SER A 299 -3.34 1.52 2.14
N MET A 300 -3.98 0.75 1.26
CA MET A 300 -4.35 -0.64 1.53
C MET A 300 -3.14 -1.53 1.79
N HIS A 301 -1.96 -1.20 1.24
CA HIS A 301 -0.74 -1.95 1.46
C HIS A 301 -0.06 -1.60 2.80
N HIS A 302 -0.22 -0.36 3.27
CA HIS A 302 0.45 0.14 4.49
C HIS A 302 -0.27 -0.22 5.80
N PHE A 303 -1.53 -0.67 5.75
CA PHE A 303 -2.32 -1.05 6.93
C PHE A 303 -2.64 -2.55 7.04
N LYS A 304 -1.80 -3.39 6.45
CA LYS A 304 -1.91 -4.83 6.65
C LYS A 304 -1.42 -5.19 8.06
N TRP A 305 -2.09 -6.19 8.65
CA TRP A 305 -1.61 -6.77 9.89
C TRP A 305 -0.15 -7.21 9.74
N PRO A 306 0.73 -6.93 10.73
CA PRO A 306 2.11 -7.33 10.63
C PRO A 306 2.24 -8.84 10.42
N GLY A 307 2.97 -9.25 9.38
CA GLY A 307 3.34 -10.65 9.20
C GLY A 307 4.18 -11.17 10.38
N ALA A 308 4.37 -12.50 10.46
CA ALA A 308 4.92 -13.17 11.63
C ALA A 308 6.24 -12.55 12.14
N ALA A 309 7.16 -12.21 11.23
CA ALA A 309 8.45 -11.61 11.57
C ALA A 309 8.33 -10.20 12.17
N LYS A 310 7.48 -9.34 11.60
CA LYS A 310 7.25 -7.97 12.11
C LYS A 310 6.50 -8.03 13.44
N MET A 311 5.55 -8.95 13.59
CA MET A 311 4.83 -9.15 14.85
C MET A 311 5.76 -9.61 15.98
N GLU A 312 6.71 -10.50 15.69
CA GLU A 312 7.71 -10.91 16.69
C GLU A 312 8.57 -9.73 17.17
N LYS A 313 8.95 -8.81 16.28
CA LYS A 313 9.66 -7.57 16.66
C LYS A 313 8.78 -6.69 17.57
N ILE A 314 7.49 -6.56 17.27
CA ILE A 314 6.52 -5.81 18.07
C ILE A 314 6.41 -6.40 19.48
N ARG A 315 6.18 -7.71 19.60
CA ARG A 315 6.09 -8.41 20.90
C ARG A 315 7.34 -8.20 21.74
N ARG A 316 8.52 -8.38 21.14
CA ARG A 316 9.81 -8.17 21.84
C ARG A 316 10.00 -6.74 22.30
N LYS A 317 9.56 -5.74 21.52
CA LYS A 317 9.63 -4.33 21.94
C LYS A 317 8.70 -4.04 23.12
N PHE A 318 7.47 -4.54 23.11
CA PHE A 318 6.57 -4.39 24.26
C PHE A 318 7.10 -5.08 25.52
N ASP A 319 7.67 -6.28 25.38
CA ASP A 319 8.29 -6.99 26.49
C ASP A 319 9.53 -6.23 27.00
N LYS A 320 10.41 -5.76 26.12
CA LYS A 320 11.60 -5.01 26.53
C LYS A 320 11.29 -3.67 27.20
N ILE A 321 10.33 -2.91 26.69
CA ILE A 321 10.05 -1.54 27.16
C ILE A 321 9.09 -1.53 28.35
N HIS A 322 8.12 -2.45 28.37
CA HIS A 322 7.04 -2.45 29.35
C HIS A 322 6.92 -3.76 30.13
N GLY A 323 7.74 -4.76 29.79
CA GLY A 323 7.65 -6.11 30.33
C GLY A 323 6.28 -6.72 30.10
N LEU A 324 5.65 -6.44 28.96
CA LEU A 324 4.40 -7.07 28.54
C LEU A 324 4.70 -8.08 27.42
N PRO A 325 5.00 -9.34 27.75
CA PRO A 325 5.25 -10.35 26.74
C PRO A 325 3.97 -10.69 25.97
N ASN A 326 4.12 -11.12 24.72
CA ASN A 326 3.02 -11.45 23.80
C ASN A 326 2.00 -10.33 23.53
N CYS A 327 2.28 -9.10 23.97
CA CYS A 327 1.50 -7.93 23.59
C CYS A 327 1.75 -7.58 22.12
N CYS A 328 0.69 -7.53 21.33
CA CYS A 328 0.73 -7.28 19.89
C CYS A 328 0.35 -5.84 19.50
N GLY A 329 -0.08 -5.03 20.48
CA GLY A 329 -0.50 -3.65 20.25
C GLY A 329 -1.47 -3.14 21.29
N VAL A 330 -1.83 -1.87 21.14
CA VAL A 330 -2.74 -1.17 22.03
C VAL A 330 -3.91 -0.65 21.22
N VAL A 331 -5.13 -1.08 21.54
CA VAL A 331 -6.33 -0.56 20.89
C VAL A 331 -6.84 0.67 21.61
N HIS A 332 -7.16 1.70 20.85
CA HIS A 332 -7.79 2.91 21.37
C HIS A 332 -8.90 3.38 20.43
N THR A 333 -10.00 3.89 21.02
CA THR A 333 -11.08 4.55 20.27
C THR A 333 -11.02 6.05 20.52
N ALA A 334 -10.94 6.82 19.45
CA ALA A 334 -10.91 8.28 19.43
C ALA A 334 -12.04 8.84 18.54
N GLN A 335 -12.54 10.01 18.90
CA GLN A 335 -13.43 10.79 18.05
C GLN A 335 -12.58 11.74 17.19
N ILE A 336 -12.85 11.74 15.89
CA ILE A 336 -12.23 12.61 14.90
C ILE A 336 -13.28 13.60 14.41
N THR A 337 -12.98 14.89 14.51
CA THR A 337 -13.85 15.98 14.09
C THR A 337 -13.19 16.73 12.93
N PHE A 338 -14.04 17.23 12.03
CA PHE A 338 -13.64 18.07 10.89
C PHE A 338 -14.36 19.42 11.00
N GLY A 339 -13.84 20.45 10.33
CA GLY A 339 -14.44 21.78 10.35
C GLY A 339 -15.85 21.80 9.74
N SER A 340 -16.75 22.63 10.27
CA SER A 340 -18.12 22.81 9.76
C SER A 340 -18.22 23.99 8.78
N GLN A 341 -19.16 23.90 7.83
CA GLN A 341 -19.48 24.96 6.86
C GLN A 341 -20.37 26.06 7.47
N TYR A 342 -21.18 25.71 8.47
CA TYR A 342 -22.20 26.59 9.02
C TYR A 342 -21.65 27.36 10.22
N ARG A 343 -21.64 28.70 10.11
CA ARG A 343 -21.46 29.59 11.28
C ARG A 343 -22.57 29.37 12.33
N ASP A 344 -23.69 28.78 11.93
CA ASP A 344 -24.81 28.38 12.79
C ASP A 344 -24.76 26.85 13.06
N GLY A 345 -23.90 26.43 13.98
CA GLY A 345 -24.19 25.40 14.98
C GLY A 345 -24.34 23.92 14.61
N GLU A 346 -24.45 23.50 13.35
CA GLU A 346 -24.41 22.06 13.01
C GLU A 346 -22.97 21.61 12.76
N GLU A 347 -22.33 21.11 13.82
CA GLU A 347 -21.05 20.40 13.73
C GLU A 347 -21.23 19.12 12.91
N ASN A 348 -20.25 18.79 12.06
CA ASN A 348 -20.22 17.48 11.41
C ASN A 348 -20.20 16.39 12.49
N GLU A 349 -21.01 15.34 12.30
CA GLU A 349 -20.99 14.21 13.23
C GLU A 349 -19.56 13.65 13.30
N PRO A 350 -19.03 13.43 14.52
CA PRO A 350 -17.68 12.95 14.69
C PRO A 350 -17.55 11.54 14.10
N VAL A 351 -16.50 11.30 13.32
CA VAL A 351 -16.16 9.95 12.87
C VAL A 351 -15.44 9.26 14.01
N LEU A 352 -15.92 8.08 14.39
CA LEU A 352 -15.25 7.26 15.39
C LEU A 352 -14.11 6.51 14.70
N MET A 353 -12.90 6.70 15.21
CA MET A 353 -11.71 5.99 14.79
C MET A 353 -11.29 5.04 15.89
N ARG A 354 -11.19 3.75 15.56
CA ARG A 354 -10.53 2.76 16.41
C ARG A 354 -9.24 2.35 15.74
N ALA A 355 -8.15 2.33 16.48
CA ALA A 355 -6.89 1.90 15.92
C ALA A 355 -6.08 1.06 16.90
N ILE A 356 -5.30 0.13 16.34
CA ILE A 356 -4.26 -0.59 17.07
C ILE A 356 -2.94 0.12 16.78
N VAL A 357 -2.24 0.44 17.86
CA VAL A 357 -0.97 1.16 17.84
C VAL A 357 0.14 0.23 18.35
N ASP A 358 1.24 0.19 17.62
CA ASP A 358 2.44 -0.57 17.98
C ASP A 358 3.38 0.24 18.91
N PRO A 359 4.52 -0.33 19.37
CA PRO A 359 5.39 0.37 20.31
C PRO A 359 6.18 1.52 19.67
N ASP A 360 6.21 1.59 18.34
CA ASP A 360 6.83 2.66 17.55
C ASP A 360 5.82 3.76 17.19
N MET A 361 4.63 3.75 17.82
CA MET A 361 3.53 4.69 17.56
C MET A 361 2.96 4.63 16.13
N LYS A 362 3.13 3.49 15.44
CA LYS A 362 2.53 3.24 14.13
C LYS A 362 1.14 2.64 14.29
N PHE A 363 0.24 3.00 13.38
CA PHE A 363 -1.10 2.45 13.31
C PHE A 363 -1.06 1.15 12.49
N THR A 364 -1.24 0.00 13.13
CA THR A 364 -1.21 -1.31 12.45
C THR A 364 -2.56 -1.70 11.89
N GLN A 365 -3.63 -1.22 12.51
CA GLN A 365 -5.00 -1.35 12.03
C GLN A 365 -5.80 -0.10 12.37
N VAL A 366 -6.71 0.27 11.49
CA VAL A 366 -7.64 1.38 11.66
C VAL A 366 -9.03 0.94 11.22
N TRP A 367 -10.04 1.19 12.04
CA TRP A 367 -11.45 1.04 11.72
C TRP A 367 -12.13 2.38 11.90
N LEU A 368 -13.00 2.73 10.96
CA LEU A 368 -13.75 3.98 10.98
C LEU A 368 -15.23 3.68 10.91
N ALA A 369 -16.00 4.29 11.79
CA ALA A 369 -17.45 4.11 11.84
C ALA A 369 -18.15 5.41 12.18
N SER A 370 -19.47 5.41 11.95
CA SER A 370 -20.34 6.49 12.43
C SER A 370 -20.79 6.26 13.88
N ASP A 371 -20.84 5.01 14.34
CA ASP A 371 -21.22 4.67 15.71
C ASP A 371 -20.39 3.54 16.34
N LEU A 372 -20.56 3.35 17.65
CA LEU A 372 -19.79 2.37 18.42
C LEU A 372 -20.21 0.91 18.13
N LEU A 373 -21.45 0.67 17.68
CA LEU A 373 -21.95 -0.68 17.42
C LEU A 373 -21.30 -1.26 16.17
N GLU A 374 -21.17 -0.43 15.12
CA GLU A 374 -20.43 -0.76 13.90
C GLU A 374 -18.96 -1.11 14.23
N LEU A 375 -18.28 -0.28 15.04
CA LEU A 375 -16.90 -0.53 15.48
C LEU A 375 -16.71 -1.81 16.28
N ASP A 376 -17.66 -2.16 17.14
CA ASP A 376 -17.57 -3.35 17.98
C ASP A 376 -17.78 -4.61 17.13
N SER A 377 -18.72 -4.58 16.17
CA SER A 377 -18.94 -5.67 15.22
C SER A 377 -17.69 -5.96 14.38
N ASP A 378 -17.04 -4.94 13.84
CA ASP A 378 -15.85 -5.11 12.98
C ASP A 378 -14.65 -5.69 13.74
N LEU A 379 -14.41 -5.22 14.97
CA LEU A 379 -13.33 -5.72 15.81
C LEU A 379 -13.55 -7.18 16.23
N LEU A 380 -14.78 -7.51 16.64
CA LEU A 380 -15.16 -8.87 17.02
C LEU A 380 -15.02 -9.82 15.83
N LYS A 381 -15.58 -9.45 14.67
CA LYS A 381 -15.48 -10.26 13.46
C LYS A 381 -14.02 -10.55 13.09
N TYR A 382 -13.15 -9.54 13.15
CA TYR A 382 -11.74 -9.67 12.80
C TYR A 382 -11.00 -10.72 13.66
N TYR A 383 -11.26 -10.75 14.97
CA TYR A 383 -10.56 -11.65 15.88
C TYR A 383 -11.29 -12.99 16.12
N ASP A 384 -12.62 -13.02 16.07
CA ASP A 384 -13.41 -14.25 16.22
C ASP A 384 -13.31 -15.14 14.96
N GLU A 385 -13.00 -14.58 13.79
CA GLU A 385 -12.72 -15.31 12.54
C GLU A 385 -11.25 -15.82 12.44
N GLY A 386 -10.42 -15.60 13.47
CA GLY A 386 -9.11 -16.25 13.64
C GLY A 386 -7.93 -15.57 12.92
N ALA A 387 -8.06 -14.32 12.49
CA ALA A 387 -7.19 -13.72 11.47
C ALA A 387 -5.89 -13.05 11.94
N SER A 388 -5.51 -13.01 13.23
CA SER A 388 -4.35 -12.16 13.62
C SER A 388 -3.60 -12.41 14.93
N LEU A 389 -4.04 -13.28 15.84
CA LEU A 389 -3.35 -13.52 17.13
C LEU A 389 -3.01 -15.00 17.30
N ASN A 390 -2.29 -15.54 16.32
CA ASN A 390 -1.93 -16.95 16.23
C ASN A 390 -0.48 -17.24 16.70
N GLY A 391 0.19 -16.30 17.37
CA GLY A 391 1.52 -16.52 17.92
C GLY A 391 1.57 -17.62 18.99
N SER A 392 2.78 -18.14 19.20
CA SER A 392 3.05 -19.21 20.17
C SER A 392 2.68 -18.78 21.59
N LYS A 393 2.01 -19.65 22.33
CA LYS A 393 1.69 -19.40 23.74
C LYS A 393 2.97 -19.35 24.58
N LEU A 394 3.13 -18.27 25.35
CA LEU A 394 4.18 -18.18 26.35
C LEU A 394 3.79 -19.04 27.55
N LYS A 395 4.66 -20.00 27.91
CA LYS A 395 4.53 -20.76 29.16
C LYS A 395 5.11 -19.95 30.31
N LEU A 396 4.25 -19.59 31.25
CA LEU A 396 4.64 -18.92 32.49
C LEU A 396 5.19 -19.93 33.50
N SER A 397 5.90 -19.43 34.51
CA SER A 397 6.57 -20.27 35.52
C SER A 397 5.62 -21.12 36.38
N ASP A 398 4.33 -20.78 36.42
CA ASP A 398 3.28 -21.53 37.12
C ASP A 398 2.63 -22.63 36.24
N GLY A 399 3.08 -22.78 34.99
CA GLY A 399 2.52 -23.72 34.01
C GLY A 399 1.34 -23.15 33.22
N SER A 400 0.88 -21.93 33.52
CA SER A 400 -0.14 -21.23 32.74
C SER A 400 0.39 -20.79 31.38
N GLU A 401 -0.50 -20.67 30.40
CA GLU A 401 -0.16 -20.25 29.03
C GLU A 401 -0.82 -18.91 28.70
N VAL A 402 -0.04 -17.97 28.15
CA VAL A 402 -0.53 -16.67 27.68
C VAL A 402 -0.34 -16.58 26.17
N GLY A 403 -1.45 -16.45 25.45
CA GLY A 403 -1.43 -16.22 24.00
C GLY A 403 -1.04 -14.80 23.62
N ASP A 404 -1.05 -14.54 22.31
CA ASP A 404 -0.99 -13.18 21.79
C ASP A 404 -2.25 -12.40 22.22
N TYR A 405 -2.06 -11.16 22.65
CA TYR A 405 -3.15 -10.27 23.05
C TYR A 405 -2.84 -8.82 22.70
N ILE A 406 -3.89 -8.01 22.66
CA ILE A 406 -3.80 -6.55 22.61
C ILE A 406 -4.26 -5.94 23.94
N ILE A 407 -3.77 -4.73 24.23
CA ILE A 407 -4.19 -3.95 25.39
C ILE A 407 -5.37 -3.07 25.02
N GLY A 408 -6.49 -3.22 25.74
CA GLY A 408 -7.68 -2.38 25.61
C GLY A 408 -7.93 -1.54 26.85
N ASP A 409 -8.59 -0.39 26.68
CA ASP A 409 -9.06 0.40 27.82
C ASP A 409 -10.25 -0.26 28.56
N ALA A 410 -10.68 0.33 29.67
CA ALA A 410 -11.73 -0.22 30.52
C ALA A 410 -13.13 -0.30 29.88
N ARG A 411 -13.35 0.36 28.73
CA ARG A 411 -14.62 0.32 27.99
C ARG A 411 -14.76 -0.97 27.20
N TYR A 412 -13.66 -1.65 26.91
CA TYR A 412 -13.68 -2.93 26.22
C TYR A 412 -14.07 -4.07 27.16
N PRO A 413 -14.85 -5.06 26.68
CA PRO A 413 -15.07 -6.26 27.45
C PRO A 413 -13.79 -7.12 27.44
N LEU A 414 -13.46 -7.72 28.59
CA LEU A 414 -12.32 -8.63 28.67
C LEU A 414 -12.55 -9.85 27.76
N ARG A 415 -11.55 -10.20 26.95
CA ARG A 415 -11.51 -11.39 26.09
C ARG A 415 -10.11 -11.99 26.11
N PRO A 416 -9.92 -13.22 25.62
CA PRO A 416 -8.58 -13.83 25.64
C PRO A 416 -7.56 -13.08 24.78
N TRP A 417 -8.04 -12.41 23.73
CA TRP A 417 -7.24 -11.59 22.83
C TRP A 417 -7.18 -10.10 23.21
N ILE A 418 -7.99 -9.60 24.14
CA ILE A 418 -7.96 -8.20 24.59
C ILE A 418 -7.96 -8.10 26.12
N LEU A 419 -6.84 -7.64 26.67
CA LEU A 419 -6.67 -7.48 28.12
C LEU A 419 -6.95 -6.05 28.55
N THR A 420 -7.86 -5.91 29.51
CA THR A 420 -8.33 -4.62 30.07
C THR A 420 -7.85 -4.46 31.50
N PRO A 421 -7.79 -3.22 32.05
CA PRO A 421 -7.26 -3.01 33.40
C PRO A 421 -8.21 -3.61 34.46
N TYR A 422 -7.68 -3.89 35.65
CA TYR A 422 -8.52 -4.21 36.79
C TYR A 422 -9.25 -2.95 37.24
N LEU A 423 -10.58 -3.03 37.33
CA LEU A 423 -11.39 -1.99 37.97
C LEU A 423 -11.10 -2.04 39.48
N LEU A 424 -10.66 -0.93 40.04
CA LEU A 424 -10.43 -0.79 41.48
C LEU A 424 -11.82 -0.67 42.14
N GLU A 425 -12.35 -1.76 42.67
CA GLU A 425 -13.53 -1.70 43.54
C GLU A 425 -13.14 -1.09 44.89
N ASP A 426 -13.96 -0.15 45.36
CA ASP A 426 -13.81 0.54 46.64
C ASP A 426 -13.84 -0.47 47.80
N GLY A 427 -12.65 -0.89 48.27
CA GLY A 427 -12.49 -1.47 49.61
C GLY A 427 -12.04 -2.93 49.73
N LEU A 428 -11.63 -3.63 48.67
CA LEU A 428 -11.04 -4.98 48.79
C LEU A 428 -9.55 -5.02 48.41
N SER A 429 -8.79 -5.81 49.17
CA SER A 429 -7.33 -5.98 49.16
C SER A 429 -6.68 -5.77 47.78
N ARG A 430 -5.89 -4.69 47.66
CA ARG A 430 -5.03 -4.40 46.50
C ARG A 430 -3.92 -5.45 46.45
N SER A 431 -4.10 -6.50 45.66
CA SER A 431 -2.99 -7.40 45.31
C SER A 431 -1.95 -6.61 44.52
N ASP A 432 -0.69 -6.63 44.96
CA ASP A 432 0.42 -5.93 44.29
C ASP A 432 0.56 -6.32 42.81
N ALA A 433 0.28 -7.59 42.48
CA ALA A 433 0.21 -8.08 41.10
C ALA A 433 -0.80 -7.32 40.22
N LYS A 434 -2.00 -7.02 40.75
CA LYS A 434 -3.02 -6.25 40.01
C LYS A 434 -2.61 -4.80 39.83
N VAL A 435 -1.97 -4.22 40.85
CA VAL A 435 -1.46 -2.84 40.81
C VAL A 435 -0.35 -2.72 39.76
N GLU A 436 0.58 -3.67 39.74
CA GLU A 436 1.68 -3.69 38.77
C GLU A 436 1.19 -3.90 37.33
N PHE A 437 0.22 -4.81 37.12
CA PHE A 437 -0.43 -4.95 35.83
C PHE A 437 -1.07 -3.64 35.37
N ASN A 438 -1.87 -2.97 36.22
CA ASN A 438 -2.50 -1.70 35.89
C ASN A 438 -1.48 -0.58 35.63
N ARG A 439 -0.33 -0.58 36.32
CA ARG A 439 0.77 0.37 36.09
C ARG A 439 1.36 0.20 34.69
N ARG A 440 1.70 -1.03 34.29
CA ARG A 440 2.22 -1.35 32.95
C ARG A 440 1.18 -1.10 31.86
N HIS A 441 -0.07 -1.51 32.09
CA HIS A 441 -1.22 -1.25 31.22
C HIS A 441 -1.40 0.25 30.96
N SER A 442 -1.35 1.08 32.02
CA SER A 442 -1.49 2.54 31.89
C SER A 442 -0.34 3.16 31.10
N ALA A 443 0.90 2.70 31.33
CA ALA A 443 2.07 3.17 30.60
C ALA A 443 1.96 2.88 29.09
N VAL A 444 1.45 1.70 28.74
CA VAL A 444 1.24 1.27 27.35
C VAL A 444 0.04 1.97 26.71
N THR A 445 -1.05 2.18 27.44
CA THR A 445 -2.20 2.98 26.96
C THR A 445 -1.81 4.43 26.66
N ALA A 446 -0.86 5.00 27.42
CA ALA A 446 -0.32 6.32 27.15
C ALA A 446 0.47 6.40 25.81
N PHE A 447 0.98 5.29 25.25
CA PHE A 447 1.57 5.29 23.91
C PHE A 447 0.51 5.52 22.83
N ALA A 448 -0.61 4.81 22.88
CA ALA A 448 -1.68 4.98 21.91
C ALA A 448 -2.24 6.42 21.92
N LEU A 449 -2.40 7.00 23.11
CA LEU A 449 -2.81 8.40 23.26
C LEU A 449 -1.78 9.37 22.66
N ARG A 450 -0.48 9.12 22.85
CA ARG A 450 0.58 9.93 22.25
C ARG A 450 0.63 9.80 20.73
N ALA A 451 0.44 8.60 20.19
CA ALA A 451 0.38 8.38 18.74
C ALA A 451 -0.78 9.16 18.12
N LEU A 452 -1.98 9.09 18.72
CA LEU A 452 -3.15 9.86 18.29
C LEU A 452 -2.95 11.37 18.44
N ALA A 453 -2.31 11.82 19.52
CA ALA A 453 -1.99 13.23 19.71
C ALA A 453 -1.01 13.72 18.63
N LYS A 454 0.04 12.95 18.33
CA LYS A 454 1.02 13.26 17.26
C LYS A 454 0.36 13.25 15.88
N LEU A 455 -0.52 12.29 15.61
CA LEU A 455 -1.31 12.24 14.39
C LEU A 455 -2.13 13.52 14.22
N LYS A 456 -2.89 13.90 15.24
CA LYS A 456 -3.71 15.11 15.20
C LYS A 456 -2.87 16.39 15.11
N ASP A 457 -1.75 16.48 15.83
CA ASP A 457 -0.86 17.64 15.81
C ASP A 457 -0.19 17.85 14.45
N THR A 458 0.17 16.76 13.79
CA THR A 458 0.76 16.77 12.44
C THR A 458 -0.30 17.05 11.37
N TRP A 459 -1.45 16.38 11.46
CA TRP A 459 -2.55 16.45 10.50
C TRP A 459 -3.73 17.20 11.13
N LYS A 460 -3.56 18.51 11.26
CA LYS A 460 -4.50 19.38 11.98
C LYS A 460 -5.91 19.41 11.42
N CYS A 461 -6.12 18.98 10.18
CA CYS A 461 -7.47 18.80 9.65
C CYS A 461 -8.34 17.83 10.47
N LEU A 462 -7.72 16.94 11.27
CA LEU A 462 -8.39 15.99 12.16
C LEU A 462 -8.82 16.57 13.52
N GLN A 463 -8.58 17.88 13.75
CA GLN A 463 -8.90 18.58 15.00
C GLN A 463 -10.15 19.46 14.93
N GLY A 464 -10.86 19.49 13.79
CA GLY A 464 -12.06 20.31 13.63
C GLY A 464 -11.81 21.74 13.11
N GLU A 465 -10.60 22.08 12.69
CA GLU A 465 -10.26 23.41 12.16
C GLU A 465 -10.12 23.42 10.62
N GLY A 466 -10.67 24.46 9.98
CA GLY A 466 -10.31 24.92 8.64
C GLY A 466 -10.87 24.17 7.43
N TRP A 467 -11.00 22.83 7.47
CA TRP A 467 -11.25 22.05 6.25
C TRP A 467 -12.55 21.22 6.29
N HIS A 468 -13.32 21.29 5.19
CA HIS A 468 -14.67 20.77 5.07
C HIS A 468 -14.83 19.84 3.85
N ARG A 469 -15.63 18.77 3.98
CA ARG A 469 -16.14 17.97 2.85
C ARG A 469 -17.62 17.61 3.07
N ASP A 470 -18.45 17.75 2.04
CA ASP A 470 -19.88 17.39 2.10
C ASP A 470 -20.15 15.87 2.06
N ASN A 471 -19.10 15.02 2.10
CA ASN A 471 -19.23 13.59 1.89
C ASN A 471 -18.48 12.79 2.98
N ASN A 472 -19.22 11.95 3.71
CA ASN A 472 -18.66 11.09 4.77
C ASN A 472 -17.59 10.13 4.25
N ASP A 473 -17.69 9.64 3.01
CA ASP A 473 -16.72 8.70 2.45
C ASP A 473 -15.34 9.35 2.28
N ILE A 474 -15.31 10.60 1.84
CA ILE A 474 -14.04 11.31 1.64
C ILE A 474 -13.44 11.77 2.97
N LEU A 475 -14.26 12.03 4.00
CA LEU A 475 -13.78 12.24 5.38
C LEU A 475 -13.10 10.97 5.90
N ARG A 476 -13.75 9.81 5.76
CA ARG A 476 -13.16 8.52 6.14
C ARG A 476 -11.84 8.26 5.41
N ARG A 477 -11.81 8.43 4.08
CA ARG A 477 -10.55 8.31 3.30
C ARG A 477 -9.47 9.28 3.78
N THR A 478 -9.85 10.51 4.14
CA THR A 478 -8.90 11.50 4.66
C THR A 478 -8.26 11.02 5.97
N ILE A 479 -9.03 10.46 6.90
CA ILE A 479 -8.48 9.88 8.15
C ILE A 479 -7.49 8.76 7.83
N TRP A 480 -7.87 7.85 6.92
CA TRP A 480 -7.00 6.76 6.46
C TRP A 480 -5.68 7.28 5.89
N VAL A 481 -5.73 8.27 4.99
CA VAL A 481 -4.55 8.88 4.38
C VAL A 481 -3.66 9.56 5.43
N CYS A 482 -4.22 10.27 6.39
CA CYS A 482 -3.43 10.88 7.47
C CYS A 482 -2.71 9.83 8.32
N CYS A 483 -3.38 8.73 8.64
CA CYS A 483 -2.77 7.62 9.36
C CYS A 483 -1.66 6.95 8.54
N MET A 484 -1.85 6.83 7.21
CA MET A 484 -0.86 6.25 6.31
C MET A 484 0.40 7.12 6.24
N LEU A 485 0.20 8.43 6.02
CA LEU A 485 1.28 9.40 5.96
C LEU A 485 2.05 9.44 7.29
N HIS A 486 1.36 9.35 8.42
CA HIS A 486 1.99 9.22 9.74
C HIS A 486 2.92 8.00 9.82
N ASN A 487 2.46 6.82 9.38
CA ASN A 487 3.30 5.63 9.35
C ASN A 487 4.51 5.80 8.41
N ILE A 488 4.31 6.36 7.21
CA ILE A 488 5.38 6.64 6.23
C ILE A 488 6.45 7.56 6.83
N VAL A 489 6.01 8.63 7.51
CA VAL A 489 6.93 9.56 8.18
C VAL A 489 7.76 8.82 9.22
N ILE A 490 7.16 7.97 10.05
CA ILE A 490 7.91 7.17 11.03
C ILE A 490 8.88 6.20 10.34
N ASP A 491 8.42 5.46 9.33
CA ASP A 491 9.24 4.48 8.60
C ASP A 491 10.46 5.12 7.91
N MET A 492 10.30 6.32 7.36
CA MET A 492 11.35 6.99 6.58
C MET A 492 12.26 7.87 7.45
N GLU A 493 11.79 8.34 8.61
CA GLU A 493 12.53 9.29 9.43
C GLU A 493 13.23 8.68 10.64
N GLU A 494 12.90 7.44 11.01
CA GLU A 494 13.62 6.70 12.05
C GLU A 494 14.77 5.84 11.50
N LYS A 495 14.99 5.82 10.17
CA LYS A 495 16.04 5.03 9.47
C LYS A 495 17.50 5.44 9.74
N ASP A 496 17.77 6.32 10.72
CA ASP A 496 19.13 6.76 11.06
C ASP A 496 19.80 5.97 12.21
N GLU A 497 19.11 4.99 12.83
CA GLU A 497 19.72 4.07 13.82
C GLU A 497 19.37 2.60 13.52
N ASP A 498 20.29 1.93 12.80
CA ASP A 498 20.43 0.47 12.64
C ASP A 498 19.20 -0.35 12.19
N GLN A 499 19.06 -0.61 10.87
CA GLN A 499 18.79 -1.98 10.35
C GLN A 499 18.86 -2.12 8.82
N GLU A 500 19.51 -3.21 8.40
CA GLU A 500 19.43 -3.84 7.08
C GLU A 500 17.98 -4.31 6.80
N GLU A 501 17.37 -3.80 5.72
CA GLU A 501 16.11 -4.32 5.17
C GLU A 501 16.44 -5.39 4.11
N GLY A 502 16.19 -6.66 4.44
CA GLY A 502 16.04 -7.72 3.45
C GLY A 502 14.56 -7.95 3.18
N GLU A 503 14.11 -7.67 1.96
CA GLU A 503 12.80 -8.08 1.46
C GLU A 503 12.75 -9.61 1.41
N TYR A 504 11.76 -10.22 2.07
CA TYR A 504 11.41 -11.61 1.86
C TYR A 504 9.89 -11.75 1.80
N GLU A 505 9.42 -12.44 0.77
CA GLU A 505 8.05 -12.90 0.60
C GLU A 505 7.74 -14.00 1.62
N ASP A 506 6.59 -13.89 2.30
CA ASP A 506 6.15 -14.83 3.34
C ASP A 506 5.11 -15.81 2.76
N GLU A 507 5.53 -17.05 2.49
CA GLU A 507 4.65 -18.21 2.28
C GLU A 507 4.76 -19.15 3.50
N GLY A 508 4.22 -18.72 4.64
CA GLY A 508 4.00 -19.57 5.81
C GLY A 508 2.52 -19.94 5.97
N GLN A 509 2.17 -21.23 5.90
CA GLN A 509 0.84 -21.70 6.31
C GLN A 509 0.70 -21.54 7.83
N GLU A 510 -0.06 -20.54 8.29
CA GLU A 510 -0.41 -20.35 9.70
C GLU A 510 -1.57 -21.26 10.10
N GLU A 511 -1.37 -22.08 11.15
CA GLU A 511 -2.44 -22.89 11.75
C GLU A 511 -3.41 -21.99 12.55
N LEU A 512 -4.71 -22.06 12.22
CA LEU A 512 -5.78 -21.26 12.81
C LEU A 512 -6.05 -21.66 14.29
N ARG A 513 -5.89 -20.70 15.21
CA ARG A 513 -6.16 -20.90 16.65
C ARG A 513 -7.59 -20.49 17.02
N GLN A 514 -8.31 -21.36 17.74
CA GLN A 514 -9.65 -21.04 18.26
C GLN A 514 -9.54 -20.30 19.60
N VAL A 515 -9.65 -18.98 19.58
CA VAL A 515 -9.45 -18.10 20.75
C VAL A 515 -10.65 -18.09 21.72
N ALA A 516 -11.83 -18.53 21.27
CA ALA A 516 -13.09 -18.45 22.03
C ALA A 516 -13.12 -19.27 23.34
N ASP A 517 -12.31 -20.32 23.46
CA ASP A 517 -12.32 -21.25 24.60
C ASP A 517 -11.33 -20.86 25.74
N GLU A 518 -10.62 -19.76 25.61
CA GLU A 518 -9.60 -19.36 26.59
C GLU A 518 -10.18 -18.54 27.76
N ASP A 519 -9.73 -18.83 28.98
CA ASP A 519 -10.17 -18.16 30.20
C ASP A 519 -9.42 -16.82 30.37
N SER A 520 -10.01 -15.75 29.83
CA SER A 520 -9.41 -14.40 29.83
C SER A 520 -9.10 -13.85 31.23
N VAL A 521 -9.90 -14.22 32.24
CA VAL A 521 -9.67 -13.83 33.64
C VAL A 521 -8.42 -14.52 34.18
N ARG A 522 -8.27 -15.82 33.89
CA ARG A 522 -7.09 -16.60 34.26
C ARG A 522 -5.84 -16.10 33.55
N ALA A 523 -5.91 -15.85 32.24
CA ALA A 523 -4.78 -15.34 31.46
C ALA A 523 -4.25 -14.03 32.03
N ARG A 524 -5.12 -13.04 32.26
CA ARG A 524 -4.75 -11.76 32.88
C ARG A 524 -4.17 -11.94 34.28
N SER A 525 -4.74 -12.84 35.08
CA SER A 525 -4.29 -13.09 36.45
C SER A 525 -2.92 -13.78 36.51
N ALA A 526 -2.68 -14.77 35.63
CA ALA A 526 -1.40 -15.45 35.51
C ALA A 526 -0.31 -14.49 35.01
N LEU A 527 -0.63 -13.66 34.01
CA LEU A 527 0.26 -12.60 33.56
C LEU A 527 0.58 -11.64 34.71
N SER A 528 -0.41 -11.16 35.46
CA SER A 528 -0.19 -10.25 36.60
C SER A 528 0.77 -10.83 37.65
N GLN A 529 0.64 -12.12 37.96
CA GLN A 529 1.55 -12.82 38.89
C GLN A 529 2.97 -12.95 38.33
N HIS A 530 3.10 -13.20 37.02
CA HIS A 530 4.40 -13.24 36.37
C HIS A 530 5.10 -11.87 36.40
N LEU A 531 4.35 -10.78 36.18
CA LEU A 531 4.88 -9.42 36.16
C LEU A 531 5.41 -8.96 37.53
N ILE A 532 4.74 -9.33 38.62
CA ILE A 532 5.25 -8.95 39.96
C ILE A 532 6.49 -9.77 40.34
N LYS A 533 6.51 -11.05 39.97
CA LYS A 533 7.65 -11.91 40.25
C LYS A 533 8.92 -11.45 39.53
N SER A 534 8.80 -10.96 38.29
CA SER A 534 9.96 -10.40 37.57
C SER A 534 10.50 -9.13 38.25
N VAL A 535 9.63 -8.26 38.77
CA VAL A 535 10.05 -7.09 39.56
C VAL A 535 10.78 -7.52 40.83
N GLU A 536 10.25 -8.50 41.57
CA GLU A 536 10.88 -9.01 42.79
C GLU A 536 12.27 -9.63 42.53
N GLU A 537 12.41 -10.36 41.41
CA GLU A 537 13.69 -10.95 40.98
C GLU A 537 14.72 -9.87 40.57
N GLU A 538 14.29 -8.83 39.85
CA GLU A 538 15.14 -7.67 39.48
C GLU A 538 15.61 -6.90 40.71
N GLN A 539 14.70 -6.60 41.64
CA GLN A 539 15.01 -5.89 42.89
C GLN A 539 15.99 -6.70 43.77
N GLY A 540 15.76 -8.01 43.88
CA GLY A 540 16.63 -8.90 44.64
C GLY A 540 18.04 -9.06 44.03
N ALA A 541 18.17 -8.96 42.71
CA ALA A 541 19.47 -8.95 42.04
C ALA A 541 20.23 -7.63 42.27
N GLU A 542 19.54 -6.49 42.22
CA GLU A 542 20.15 -5.18 42.55
C GLU A 542 20.63 -5.10 43.99
N ASP A 543 19.84 -5.60 44.95
CA ASP A 543 20.21 -5.55 46.36
C ASP A 543 21.41 -6.45 46.66
N LYS A 544 21.51 -7.62 46.02
CA LYS A 544 22.70 -8.48 46.10
C LYS A 544 23.94 -7.80 45.53
N ASN A 545 23.83 -7.13 44.38
CA ASN A 545 24.95 -6.40 43.80
C ASN A 545 25.42 -5.26 44.72
N LYS A 546 24.50 -4.50 45.33
CA LYS A 546 24.83 -3.44 46.30
C LYS A 546 25.48 -4.02 47.57
N GLU A 547 25.02 -5.19 48.03
CA GLU A 547 25.59 -5.85 49.19
C GLU A 547 27.01 -6.41 48.92
N GLU A 548 27.24 -7.00 47.75
CA GLU A 548 28.57 -7.44 47.30
C GLU A 548 29.55 -6.27 47.17
N GLU A 549 29.12 -5.14 46.59
CA GLU A 549 29.93 -3.91 46.54
C GLU A 549 30.25 -3.38 47.94
N ALA A 550 29.28 -3.41 48.86
CA ALA A 550 29.48 -2.98 50.25
C ALA A 550 30.45 -3.91 51.00
N GLN A 551 30.39 -5.22 50.76
CA GLN A 551 31.30 -6.20 51.33
C GLN A 551 32.73 -6.06 50.77
N GLN A 552 32.88 -5.81 49.46
CA GLN A 552 34.18 -5.52 48.85
C GLN A 552 34.80 -4.23 49.42
N ARG A 553 34.00 -3.17 49.63
CA ARG A 553 34.47 -1.93 50.28
C ARG A 553 34.92 -2.15 51.72
N LYS A 554 34.22 -2.99 52.50
CA LYS A 554 34.63 -3.37 53.87
C LYS A 554 35.87 -4.29 53.91
N ALA A 555 36.07 -5.14 52.91
CA ALA A 555 37.27 -5.96 52.79
C ALA A 555 38.50 -5.09 52.44
N ALA A 556 38.34 -4.10 51.57
CA ALA A 556 39.38 -3.13 51.22
C ALA A 556 39.79 -2.22 52.40
N SER A 557 38.87 -1.89 53.32
CA SER A 557 39.20 -1.13 54.53
C SER A 557 39.93 -1.97 55.58
N ARG A 558 39.54 -3.25 55.77
CA ARG A 558 40.26 -4.18 56.67
C ARG A 558 41.65 -4.58 56.18
N GLY A 559 41.89 -4.57 54.87
CA GLY A 559 43.21 -4.77 54.27
C GLY A 559 44.21 -3.65 54.59
N LYS A 560 43.72 -2.43 54.91
CA LYS A 560 44.58 -1.28 55.27
C LYS A 560 44.96 -1.25 56.76
N GLU A 561 44.17 -1.85 57.65
CA GLU A 561 44.49 -1.92 59.10
C GLU A 561 45.53 -2.99 59.45
N LYS A 562 45.74 -4.01 58.60
CA LYS A 562 46.74 -5.07 58.84
C LYS A 562 48.18 -4.72 58.41
N VAL A 563 48.43 -3.51 57.89
CA VAL A 563 49.77 -3.06 57.46
C VAL A 563 50.44 -2.17 58.51
N HIS A 564 49.91 -2.09 59.73
CA HIS A 564 50.47 -1.27 60.82
C HIS A 564 50.93 -2.04 62.07
N ASP A 565 50.89 -3.37 62.06
CA ASP A 565 51.51 -4.21 63.11
C ASP A 565 52.50 -5.21 62.50
N ILE A 566 53.67 -4.73 62.06
CA ILE A 566 54.93 -5.50 61.97
C ILE A 566 56.08 -4.62 62.44
#